data_AF-A0A2E9ZBT6-F1
#
_entry.id   AF-A0A2E9ZBT6-F1
#
_cell.length_a   1.000
_cell.length_b   1.000
_cell.length_c   1.000
_cell.angle_alpha   90.00
_cell.angle_beta   90.00
_cell.angle_gamma   90.00
#
_symmetry.space_group_name_H-M   'P 1'
#
loop_
_entity.id
_entity.type
_entity.pdbx_description
1 polymer ?
#
loop_
_entity_poly.entity_id
_entity_poly.type
_entity_poly.pdbx_seq_one_letter_code
_entity_poly.pdbx_strand_id
1 'polypeptide(L)'
;MAITTTHSRMIGDLDTGSTYLTSSSIGTSAPLNVGTAANNVVQLDGSAKLPAVDGSALTNVSAGKVLQVVNASIGTVLTGTTAMPNDNTIPQNTEGDEILTAAITPANASNKLLIEFSTITGGSAATWIAGALFQDSTANAIAATANYCPAAGGACALPFSHYMTAGTASATTFKIRIGIQGSGTVTINGNGGSQTLGGVGATTLTITEISA
;
A
#
# COMPACT_ATOMS: atom_id res chain seq x y z
N MET A 1 11.19 -84.07 10.81
CA MET A 1 11.86 -83.04 9.99
C MET A 1 10.94 -81.82 10.00
N ALA A 2 11.23 -80.82 10.84
CA ALA A 2 10.42 -79.60 10.90
C ALA A 2 10.99 -78.61 9.87
N ILE A 3 10.20 -78.26 8.86
CA ILE A 3 10.53 -77.20 7.91
C ILE A 3 10.11 -75.89 8.57
N THR A 4 11.08 -75.13 9.09
CA THR A 4 10.87 -73.74 9.47
C THR A 4 10.97 -72.89 8.21
N THR A 5 9.84 -72.48 7.65
CA THR A 5 9.81 -71.57 6.51
C THR A 5 10.01 -70.15 7.01
N THR A 6 11.22 -69.60 6.87
CA THR A 6 11.47 -68.18 7.11
C THR A 6 10.91 -67.40 5.92
N HIS A 7 9.65 -66.97 6.00
CA HIS A 7 9.15 -65.98 5.06
C HIS A 7 9.84 -64.65 5.37
N SER A 8 10.50 -64.06 4.37
CA SER A 8 10.95 -62.67 4.43
C SER A 8 9.71 -61.81 4.66
N ARG A 9 9.51 -61.33 5.89
CA ARG A 9 8.33 -60.52 6.24
C ARG A 9 8.37 -59.23 5.43
N MET A 10 7.48 -59.09 4.45
CA MET A 10 7.27 -57.82 3.74
C MET A 10 6.53 -56.84 4.66
N ILE A 11 6.58 -55.54 4.36
CA ILE A 11 6.00 -54.48 5.20
C ILE A 11 4.49 -54.70 5.49
N GLY A 12 3.78 -55.39 4.59
CA GLY A 12 2.36 -55.74 4.78
C GLY A 12 2.06 -56.88 5.77
N ASP A 13 3.09 -57.59 6.24
CA ASP A 13 2.98 -58.72 7.19
C ASP A 13 3.26 -58.31 8.65
N LEU A 14 3.27 -57.00 8.92
CA LEU A 14 3.62 -56.45 10.23
C LEU A 14 2.37 -56.32 11.11
N ASP A 15 2.37 -57.01 12.24
CA ASP A 15 1.28 -56.95 13.22
C ASP A 15 1.23 -55.56 13.89
N THR A 16 0.03 -55.14 14.30
CA THR A 16 -0.36 -53.76 14.70
C THR A 16 0.30 -53.20 15.99
N GLY A 17 1.50 -53.69 16.34
CA GLY A 17 2.31 -53.21 17.47
C GLY A 17 3.81 -53.40 17.31
N SER A 18 4.31 -53.78 16.12
CA SER A 18 5.75 -53.98 15.91
C SER A 18 6.49 -52.66 15.68
N THR A 19 7.28 -52.24 16.67
CA THR A 19 8.17 -51.06 16.62
C THR A 19 9.45 -51.25 15.80
N TYR A 20 9.52 -52.27 14.92
CA TYR A 20 10.74 -52.68 14.21
C TYR A 20 10.81 -52.26 12.73
N LEU A 21 10.04 -51.26 12.29
CA LEU A 21 10.39 -50.53 11.07
C LEU A 21 11.36 -49.43 11.48
N THR A 22 12.67 -49.74 11.48
CA THR A 22 13.67 -48.69 11.63
C THR A 22 13.48 -47.73 10.45
N SER A 23 13.33 -46.43 10.76
CA SER A 23 13.01 -45.36 9.81
C SER A 23 13.91 -45.34 8.55
N SER A 24 15.07 -45.99 8.62
CA SER A 24 16.03 -46.12 7.52
C SER A 24 15.49 -46.85 6.28
N SER A 25 14.54 -47.78 6.40
CA SER A 25 14.06 -48.57 5.25
C SER A 25 12.89 -47.94 4.48
N ILE A 26 12.23 -46.92 5.06
CA ILE A 26 11.03 -46.28 4.51
C ILE A 26 11.14 -44.75 4.37
N GLY A 27 12.29 -44.17 4.74
CA GLY A 27 12.59 -42.75 4.62
C GLY A 27 12.52 -42.00 5.95
N THR A 28 13.33 -40.95 6.09
CA THR A 28 13.46 -40.18 7.34
C THR A 28 12.18 -39.46 7.77
N SER A 29 11.22 -39.26 6.86
CA SER A 29 9.93 -38.63 7.13
C SER A 29 8.82 -39.60 7.55
N ALA A 30 9.00 -40.90 7.34
CA ALA A 30 7.98 -41.92 7.65
C ALA A 30 7.51 -41.98 9.12
N PRO A 31 8.34 -41.69 10.15
CA PRO A 31 7.86 -41.66 11.54
C PRO A 31 7.20 -40.33 11.93
N LEU A 32 7.20 -39.31 11.06
CA LEU A 32 6.65 -38.00 11.37
C LEU A 32 5.15 -37.93 11.08
N ASN A 33 4.41 -37.24 11.92
CA ASN A 33 2.99 -36.94 11.68
C ASN A 33 2.82 -36.03 10.47
N VAL A 34 1.64 -36.04 9.86
CA VAL A 34 1.27 -35.08 8.81
C VAL A 34 0.61 -33.84 9.39
N GLY A 35 0.72 -32.69 8.72
CA GLY A 35 0.06 -31.44 9.13
C GLY A 35 0.99 -30.22 9.12
N THR A 36 0.53 -29.12 9.71
CA THR A 36 1.24 -27.82 9.70
C THR A 36 1.94 -27.46 11.01
N ALA A 37 1.87 -28.33 12.03
CA ALA A 37 2.61 -28.16 13.27
C ALA A 37 4.13 -28.40 13.07
N ALA A 38 4.95 -27.90 13.99
CA ALA A 38 6.39 -28.11 13.96
C ALA A 38 6.74 -29.61 13.95
N ASN A 39 7.72 -29.99 13.13
CA ASN A 39 8.20 -31.37 12.91
C ASN A 39 7.22 -32.32 12.19
N ASN A 40 6.09 -31.82 11.67
CA ASN A 40 5.21 -32.61 10.81
C ASN A 40 5.64 -32.55 9.33
N VAL A 41 5.25 -33.56 8.56
CA VAL A 41 5.29 -33.55 7.09
C VAL A 41 4.11 -32.75 6.56
N VAL A 42 4.40 -31.68 5.82
CA VAL A 42 3.37 -30.92 5.12
C VAL A 42 2.83 -31.74 3.95
N GLN A 43 1.51 -31.87 3.86
CA GLN A 43 0.82 -32.53 2.73
C GLN A 43 -0.05 -31.51 1.99
N LEU A 44 -0.27 -31.71 0.70
CA LEU A 44 -1.22 -30.90 -0.06
C LEU A 44 -2.67 -31.14 0.42
N ASP A 45 -3.53 -30.14 0.25
CA ASP A 45 -4.97 -30.29 0.45
C ASP A 45 -5.62 -31.10 -0.70
N GLY A 46 -6.93 -31.35 -0.58
CA GLY A 46 -7.70 -32.08 -1.60
C GLY A 46 -7.78 -31.39 -2.97
N SER A 47 -7.25 -30.16 -3.08
CA SER A 47 -7.15 -29.37 -4.32
C SER A 47 -5.69 -29.19 -4.79
N ALA A 48 -4.76 -30.00 -4.28
CA ALA A 48 -3.34 -29.94 -4.60
C ALA A 48 -2.66 -28.60 -4.23
N LYS A 49 -3.13 -27.90 -3.20
CA LYS A 49 -2.50 -26.69 -2.66
C LYS A 49 -1.77 -26.99 -1.35
N LEU A 50 -0.72 -26.23 -1.06
CA LEU A 50 -0.12 -26.27 0.27
C LEU A 50 -1.13 -25.73 1.31
N PRO A 51 -1.28 -26.40 2.47
CA PRO A 51 -2.08 -25.87 3.58
C PRO A 51 -1.46 -24.57 4.07
N ALA A 52 -2.24 -23.73 4.78
CA ALA A 52 -1.76 -22.46 5.30
C ALA A 52 -0.57 -22.67 6.28
N VAL A 53 0.63 -22.49 5.75
CA VAL A 53 1.91 -22.49 6.45
C VAL A 53 2.58 -21.14 6.19
N ASP A 54 3.40 -20.65 7.12
CA ASP A 54 4.24 -19.48 6.82
C ASP A 54 5.26 -19.83 5.73
N GLY A 55 5.02 -19.33 4.51
CA GLY A 55 5.85 -19.56 3.33
C GLY A 55 7.01 -18.57 3.16
N SER A 56 7.35 -17.81 4.20
CA SER A 56 8.42 -16.81 4.20
C SER A 56 9.75 -17.38 3.70
N ALA A 57 10.10 -18.62 4.05
CA ALA A 57 11.29 -19.32 3.58
C ALA A 57 11.09 -20.13 2.28
N LEU A 58 9.84 -20.44 1.89
CA LEU A 58 9.54 -21.31 0.75
C LEU A 58 9.57 -20.57 -0.59
N THR A 59 9.12 -19.32 -0.59
CA THR A 59 8.90 -18.60 -1.85
C THR A 59 10.15 -17.86 -2.33
N ASN A 60 11.12 -17.56 -1.45
CA ASN A 60 12.27 -16.68 -1.71
C ASN A 60 11.86 -15.39 -2.46
N VAL A 61 10.60 -14.95 -2.32
CA VAL A 61 10.10 -13.75 -2.97
C VAL A 61 10.60 -12.57 -2.13
N SER A 62 11.73 -12.00 -2.54
CA SER A 62 12.28 -10.78 -1.97
C SER A 62 11.60 -9.51 -2.53
N ALA A 63 10.33 -9.61 -2.93
CA ALA A 63 9.56 -8.46 -3.39
C ALA A 63 8.97 -7.73 -2.18
N GLY A 64 8.99 -6.39 -2.22
CA GLY A 64 8.31 -5.58 -1.21
C GLY A 64 6.83 -5.93 -1.14
N LYS A 65 6.35 -6.29 0.04
CA LYS A 65 4.95 -6.61 0.30
C LYS A 65 4.22 -5.32 0.67
N VAL A 66 3.01 -5.11 0.14
CA VAL A 66 2.13 -4.06 0.67
C VAL A 66 1.72 -4.47 2.08
N LEU A 67 2.09 -3.65 3.07
CA LEU A 67 1.81 -3.90 4.48
C LEU A 67 0.50 -3.26 4.92
N GLN A 68 0.23 -2.05 4.43
CA GLN A 68 -1.00 -1.32 4.70
C GLN A 68 -1.27 -0.29 3.61
N VAL A 69 -2.53 0.08 3.48
CA VAL A 69 -3.01 1.15 2.59
C VAL A 69 -3.93 2.05 3.40
N VAL A 70 -3.62 3.34 3.45
CA VAL A 70 -4.47 4.38 4.02
C VAL A 70 -5.02 5.23 2.89
N ASN A 71 -6.32 5.52 2.90
CA ASN A 71 -6.95 6.39 1.92
C ASN A 71 -7.78 7.46 2.63
N ALA A 72 -7.64 8.70 2.16
CA ALA A 72 -8.56 9.78 2.45
C ALA A 72 -9.18 10.27 1.15
N SER A 73 -10.46 10.64 1.18
CA SER A 73 -11.15 11.16 0.01
C SER A 73 -12.20 12.21 0.36
N ILE A 74 -12.42 13.14 -0.56
CA ILE A 74 -13.48 14.15 -0.49
C ILE A 74 -14.19 14.17 -1.84
N GLY A 75 -15.49 13.91 -1.81
CA GLY A 75 -16.36 14.00 -3.00
C GLY A 75 -17.06 15.36 -3.13
N THR A 76 -17.16 16.14 -2.06
CA THR A 76 -17.83 17.45 -2.09
C THR A 76 -16.95 18.52 -2.71
N VAL A 77 -17.57 19.57 -3.24
CA VAL A 77 -16.84 20.75 -3.73
C VAL A 77 -16.16 21.49 -2.56
N LEU A 78 -14.93 21.95 -2.78
CA LEU A 78 -14.24 22.89 -1.90
C LEU A 78 -13.80 24.10 -2.72
N THR A 79 -13.61 25.24 -2.05
CA THR A 79 -13.02 26.44 -2.67
C THR A 79 -11.92 26.99 -1.78
N GLY A 80 -10.88 27.53 -2.40
CA GLY A 80 -9.75 28.16 -1.73
C GLY A 80 -9.31 29.43 -2.45
N THR A 81 -8.67 30.33 -1.71
CA THR A 81 -8.15 31.62 -2.21
C THR A 81 -6.71 31.88 -1.80
N THR A 82 -6.14 31.06 -0.91
CA THR A 82 -4.74 31.21 -0.51
C THR A 82 -3.86 30.86 -1.71
N ALA A 83 -2.96 31.77 -2.07
CA ALA A 83 -2.11 31.59 -3.23
C ALA A 83 -1.08 30.47 -2.99
N MET A 84 -0.73 29.76 -4.06
CA MET A 84 0.46 28.92 -4.13
C MET A 84 1.23 29.33 -5.39
N PRO A 85 2.31 30.12 -5.25
CA PRO A 85 3.07 30.60 -6.40
C PRO A 85 3.65 29.46 -7.22
N ASN A 86 3.60 29.61 -8.56
CA ASN A 86 4.38 28.78 -9.46
C ASN A 86 5.68 29.53 -9.80
N ASP A 87 6.68 29.37 -8.95
CA ASP A 87 8.00 30.00 -9.10
C ASP A 87 9.14 29.04 -8.68
N ASN A 88 10.37 29.57 -8.59
CA ASN A 88 11.55 28.79 -8.22
C ASN A 88 11.81 28.78 -6.70
N THR A 89 10.75 28.63 -5.91
CA THR A 89 10.82 28.39 -4.47
C THR A 89 10.04 27.13 -4.11
N ILE A 90 10.45 26.44 -3.03
CA ILE A 90 9.73 25.26 -2.56
C ILE A 90 8.42 25.74 -1.92
N PRO A 91 7.25 25.19 -2.29
CA PRO A 91 5.99 25.56 -1.65
C PRO A 91 6.07 25.39 -0.13
N GLN A 92 5.57 26.38 0.59
CA GLN A 92 5.54 26.44 2.05
C GLN A 92 4.19 26.00 2.60
N ASN A 93 4.16 25.44 3.82
CA ASN A 93 2.94 24.92 4.45
C ASN A 93 1.93 25.99 4.88
N THR A 94 2.25 27.26 4.64
CA THR A 94 1.36 28.42 4.77
C THR A 94 0.76 28.88 3.44
N GLU A 95 1.14 28.27 2.32
CA GLU A 95 0.64 28.55 0.97
C GLU A 95 -0.43 27.54 0.56
N GLY A 96 -1.31 27.95 -0.35
CA GLY A 96 -2.52 27.20 -0.70
C GLY A 96 -3.45 26.96 0.49
N ASP A 97 -4.59 26.34 0.22
CA ASP A 97 -5.53 25.90 1.25
C ASP A 97 -5.37 24.39 1.47
N GLU A 98 -5.35 23.95 2.72
CA GLU A 98 -5.33 22.51 3.05
C GLU A 98 -6.68 21.90 2.69
N ILE A 99 -6.65 20.90 1.82
CA ILE A 99 -7.86 20.28 1.29
C ILE A 99 -8.04 18.84 1.73
N LEU A 100 -6.97 18.12 2.05
CA LEU A 100 -7.07 16.69 2.37
C LEU A 100 -5.87 16.25 3.23
N THR A 101 -6.14 15.44 4.24
CA THR A 101 -5.13 14.98 5.20
C THR A 101 -5.32 13.49 5.48
N ALA A 102 -4.21 12.74 5.55
CA ALA A 102 -4.18 11.32 5.91
C ALA A 102 -2.97 11.03 6.78
N ALA A 103 -3.14 10.23 7.83
CA ALA A 103 -2.06 9.80 8.71
C ALA A 103 -1.81 8.30 8.58
N ILE A 104 -0.55 7.89 8.65
CA ILE A 104 -0.11 6.50 8.65
C ILE A 104 0.91 6.29 9.77
N THR A 105 0.90 5.13 10.40
CA THR A 105 1.94 4.68 11.34
C THR A 105 2.70 3.55 10.66
N PRO A 106 3.86 3.82 10.01
CA PRO A 106 4.61 2.79 9.31
C PRO A 106 5.05 1.67 10.27
N ALA A 107 5.01 0.43 9.81
CA ALA A 107 5.44 -0.73 10.59
C ALA A 107 6.96 -0.74 10.83
N ASN A 108 7.74 -0.11 9.94
CA ASN A 108 9.18 0.02 10.07
C ASN A 108 9.67 1.31 9.39
N ALA A 109 10.61 2.02 10.02
CA ALA A 109 11.18 3.26 9.47
C ALA A 109 11.89 3.07 8.12
N SER A 110 12.36 1.86 7.80
CA SER A 110 13.01 1.54 6.54
C SER A 110 12.05 1.22 5.40
N ASN A 111 10.77 0.97 5.70
CA ASN A 111 9.76 0.69 4.68
C ASN A 111 9.61 1.87 3.72
N LYS A 112 9.00 1.61 2.57
CA LYS A 112 8.73 2.64 1.55
C LYS A 112 7.27 3.07 1.63
N LEU A 113 7.04 4.35 1.40
CA LEU A 113 5.72 4.93 1.23
C LEU A 113 5.57 5.36 -0.22
N LEU A 114 4.56 4.83 -0.89
CA LEU A 114 4.05 5.36 -2.16
C LEU A 114 2.81 6.19 -1.84
N ILE A 115 2.89 7.49 -2.11
CA ILE A 115 1.84 8.46 -1.84
C ILE A 115 1.29 8.91 -3.18
N GLU A 116 0.01 8.72 -3.40
CA GLU A 116 -0.68 8.99 -4.66
C GLU A 116 -1.81 9.97 -4.43
N PHE A 117 -1.80 11.04 -5.21
CA PHE A 117 -2.80 12.09 -5.16
C PHE A 117 -3.48 12.24 -6.51
N SER A 118 -4.81 12.36 -6.50
CA SER A 118 -5.62 12.62 -7.69
C SER A 118 -6.69 13.65 -7.37
N THR A 119 -6.85 14.63 -8.27
CA THR A 119 -7.85 15.69 -8.12
C THR A 119 -8.21 16.29 -9.48
N ILE A 120 -9.40 16.87 -9.53
CA ILE A 120 -9.81 17.80 -10.57
C ILE A 120 -10.07 19.14 -9.89
N THR A 121 -9.55 20.20 -10.49
CA THR A 121 -9.65 21.57 -10.00
C THR A 121 -10.15 22.50 -11.10
N GLY A 122 -10.62 23.69 -10.73
CA GLY A 122 -11.00 24.75 -11.66
C GLY A 122 -10.62 26.11 -11.11
N GLY A 123 -10.03 26.97 -11.96
CA GLY A 123 -9.64 28.32 -11.59
C GLY A 123 -10.71 29.35 -11.95
N SER A 124 -10.77 30.44 -11.18
CA SER A 124 -11.57 31.62 -11.51
C SER A 124 -10.96 32.49 -12.63
N ALA A 125 -9.78 32.14 -13.12
CA ALA A 125 -9.03 32.84 -14.17
C ALA A 125 -8.19 31.84 -14.99
N ALA A 126 -7.72 32.27 -16.17
CA ALA A 126 -6.72 31.52 -16.92
C ALA A 126 -5.34 31.71 -16.26
N THR A 127 -4.91 30.74 -15.45
CA THR A 127 -3.70 30.85 -14.61
C THR A 127 -3.20 29.47 -14.18
N TRP A 128 -2.03 29.43 -13.55
CA TRP A 128 -1.49 28.23 -12.94
C TRP A 128 -2.22 27.90 -11.64
N ILE A 129 -2.47 26.61 -11.42
CA ILE A 129 -2.90 26.06 -10.13
C ILE A 129 -1.81 25.09 -9.71
N ALA A 130 -1.39 25.17 -8.45
CA ALA A 130 -0.38 24.31 -7.87
C ALA A 130 -0.95 23.51 -6.71
N GLY A 131 -0.46 22.28 -6.56
CA GLY A 131 -0.75 21.40 -5.44
C GLY A 131 0.53 20.84 -4.87
N ALA A 132 0.61 20.74 -3.54
CA ALA A 132 1.81 20.29 -2.84
C ALA A 132 1.49 19.36 -1.67
N LEU A 133 2.41 18.43 -1.42
CA LEU A 133 2.39 17.45 -0.34
C LEU A 133 3.29 17.93 0.80
N PHE A 134 2.72 18.01 2.00
CA PHE A 134 3.43 18.35 3.22
C PHE A 134 3.39 17.19 4.20
N GLN A 135 4.45 17.04 4.99
CA GLN A 135 4.57 16.05 6.03
C GLN A 135 4.59 16.73 7.41
N ASP A 136 3.65 16.34 8.26
CA ASP A 136 3.50 16.79 9.64
C ASP A 136 3.43 18.33 9.75
N SER A 137 4.37 18.94 10.47
CA SER A 137 4.49 20.40 10.61
C SER A 137 5.65 20.99 9.80
N THR A 138 6.26 20.21 8.91
CA THR A 138 7.38 20.66 8.08
C THR A 138 6.93 21.79 7.16
N ALA A 139 7.74 22.85 7.07
CA ALA A 139 7.43 24.02 6.24
C ALA A 139 7.50 23.69 4.75
N ASN A 140 8.59 23.07 4.31
CA ASN A 140 8.81 22.72 2.92
C ASN A 140 7.92 21.55 2.48
N ALA A 141 7.31 21.68 1.31
CA ALA A 141 6.68 20.56 0.62
C ALA A 141 7.73 19.49 0.24
N ILE A 142 7.31 18.22 0.27
CA ILE A 142 8.13 17.07 -0.15
C ILE A 142 7.82 16.62 -1.58
N ALA A 143 6.68 17.06 -2.14
CA ALA A 143 6.33 16.94 -3.55
C ALA A 143 5.39 18.08 -3.94
N ALA A 144 5.44 18.50 -5.21
CA ALA A 144 4.53 19.49 -5.76
C ALA A 144 4.33 19.26 -7.26
N THR A 145 3.19 19.73 -7.76
CA THR A 145 2.88 19.80 -9.19
C THR A 145 2.11 21.08 -9.47
N ALA A 146 2.23 21.60 -10.69
CA ALA A 146 1.46 22.74 -11.14
C ALA A 146 0.97 22.50 -12.57
N ASN A 147 -0.23 22.99 -12.88
CA ASN A 147 -0.82 22.88 -14.20
C ASN A 147 -1.47 24.20 -14.59
N TYR A 148 -1.34 24.58 -15.85
CA TYR A 148 -1.93 25.80 -16.38
C TYR A 148 -3.38 25.53 -16.77
N CYS A 149 -4.31 26.25 -16.11
CA CYS A 149 -5.71 26.25 -16.49
C CYS A 149 -5.96 27.34 -17.53
N PRO A 150 -6.29 27.00 -18.79
CA PRO A 150 -6.32 27.99 -19.88
C PRO A 150 -7.59 28.85 -19.91
N ALA A 151 -8.57 28.57 -19.05
CA ALA A 151 -9.83 29.31 -19.01
C ALA A 151 -10.34 29.41 -17.57
N ALA A 152 -10.88 30.58 -17.22
CA ALA A 152 -11.78 30.71 -16.09
C ALA A 152 -12.96 29.77 -16.32
N GLY A 153 -13.36 28.98 -15.32
CA GLY A 153 -14.41 27.99 -15.59
C GLY A 153 -13.90 26.65 -16.17
N GLY A 154 -12.60 26.54 -16.49
CA GLY A 154 -11.98 25.35 -17.08
C GLY A 154 -11.49 24.36 -16.02
N ALA A 155 -11.72 23.05 -16.24
CA ALA A 155 -11.27 22.00 -15.34
C ALA A 155 -9.84 21.54 -15.68
N CYS A 156 -9.03 21.30 -14.66
CA CYS A 156 -7.63 20.89 -14.76
C CYS A 156 -7.33 19.80 -13.73
N ALA A 157 -6.56 18.79 -14.14
CA ALA A 157 -6.10 17.75 -13.23
C ALA A 157 -4.73 18.11 -12.64
N LEU A 158 -4.54 17.81 -11.35
CA LEU A 158 -3.27 17.98 -10.62
C LEU A 158 -2.83 16.68 -9.90
N PRO A 159 -2.77 15.52 -10.59
CA PRO A 159 -2.31 14.29 -9.96
C PRO A 159 -0.79 14.26 -9.81
N PHE A 160 -0.30 13.55 -8.80
CA PHE A 160 1.11 13.19 -8.68
C PHE A 160 1.29 11.93 -7.84
N SER A 161 2.47 11.33 -7.95
CA SER A 161 2.95 10.29 -7.05
C SER A 161 4.26 10.72 -6.39
N HIS A 162 4.45 10.33 -5.13
CA HIS A 162 5.67 10.57 -4.38
C HIS A 162 6.11 9.27 -3.70
N TYR A 163 7.39 8.94 -3.85
CA TYR A 163 7.98 7.74 -3.26
C TYR A 163 9.06 8.14 -2.25
N MET A 164 8.93 7.68 -1.01
CA MET A 164 9.86 8.01 0.06
C MET A 164 10.13 6.83 0.99
N THR A 165 11.23 6.90 1.75
CA THR A 165 11.40 6.06 2.93
C THR A 165 10.48 6.57 4.03
N ALA A 166 9.83 5.66 4.78
CA ALA A 166 8.95 6.00 5.89
C ALA A 166 9.65 6.90 6.92
N GLY A 167 10.92 6.63 7.21
CA GLY A 167 11.78 7.45 8.08
C GLY A 167 11.41 7.40 9.57
N THR A 168 10.27 6.80 9.91
CA THR A 168 9.73 6.66 11.25
C THR A 168 8.85 5.41 11.36
N ALA A 169 8.74 4.85 12.56
CA ALA A 169 7.69 3.88 12.91
C ALA A 169 6.59 4.50 13.80
N SER A 170 6.68 5.81 14.05
CA SER A 170 5.61 6.60 14.69
C SER A 170 4.64 7.13 13.63
N ALA A 171 3.47 7.57 14.07
CA ALA A 171 2.49 8.21 13.18
C ALA A 171 3.12 9.43 12.47
N THR A 172 2.92 9.51 11.17
CA THR A 172 3.24 10.67 10.34
C THR A 172 2.04 11.03 9.49
N THR A 173 1.80 12.33 9.31
CA THR A 173 0.62 12.89 8.67
C THR A 173 0.99 13.57 7.38
N PHE A 174 0.31 13.21 6.30
CA PHE A 174 0.46 13.82 4.99
C PHE A 174 -0.73 14.73 4.69
N LYS A 175 -0.44 15.93 4.20
CA LYS A 175 -1.41 16.99 3.94
C LYS A 175 -1.24 17.48 2.52
N ILE A 176 -2.36 17.61 1.81
CA ILE A 176 -2.41 18.24 0.50
C ILE A 176 -2.89 19.67 0.66
N ARG A 177 -2.12 20.60 0.12
CA ARG A 177 -2.57 21.99 -0.07
C ARG A 177 -2.61 22.33 -1.55
N ILE A 178 -3.62 23.07 -1.96
CA ILE A 178 -3.80 23.54 -3.34
C ILE A 178 -4.02 25.05 -3.33
N GLY A 179 -3.36 25.75 -4.25
CA GLY A 179 -3.53 27.19 -4.42
C GLY A 179 -3.55 27.60 -5.88
N ILE A 180 -4.18 28.74 -6.14
CA ILE A 180 -4.12 29.41 -7.43
C ILE A 180 -2.91 30.35 -7.47
N GLN A 181 -2.30 30.54 -8.64
CA GLN A 181 -1.24 31.53 -8.79
C GLN A 181 -1.83 32.94 -8.74
N GLY A 182 -1.36 33.75 -7.77
CA GLY A 182 -1.79 35.13 -7.57
C GLY A 182 -3.16 35.24 -6.90
N SER A 183 -3.98 36.19 -7.34
CA SER A 183 -5.32 36.40 -6.79
C SER A 183 -6.36 35.61 -7.57
N GLY A 184 -7.23 34.89 -6.87
CA GLY A 184 -8.39 34.22 -7.45
C GLY A 184 -8.92 33.12 -6.53
N THR A 185 -9.82 32.30 -7.08
CA THR A 185 -10.40 31.15 -6.39
C THR A 185 -10.07 29.87 -7.14
N VAL A 186 -9.53 28.88 -6.43
CA VAL A 186 -9.49 27.50 -6.90
C VAL A 186 -10.74 26.77 -6.39
N THR A 187 -11.39 26.02 -7.26
CA THR A 187 -12.49 25.10 -6.93
C THR A 187 -11.96 23.67 -7.05
N ILE A 188 -12.17 22.83 -6.05
CA ILE A 188 -11.79 21.41 -6.03
C ILE A 188 -13.06 20.58 -6.25
N ASN A 189 -12.96 19.49 -7.02
CA ASN A 189 -14.10 18.63 -7.42
C ASN A 189 -15.22 19.41 -8.14
N GLY A 190 -14.85 20.48 -8.83
CA GLY A 190 -15.82 21.45 -9.31
C GLY A 190 -15.24 22.55 -10.15
N ASN A 191 -16.10 23.47 -10.55
CA ASN A 191 -15.72 24.70 -11.22
C ASN A 191 -16.64 25.87 -10.84
N GLY A 192 -16.09 27.08 -10.75
CA GLY A 192 -16.84 28.29 -10.41
C GLY A 192 -17.57 28.18 -9.08
N GLY A 193 -16.99 27.48 -8.10
CA GLY A 193 -17.61 27.18 -6.81
C GLY A 193 -18.74 26.13 -6.86
N SER A 194 -19.07 25.60 -8.03
CA SER A 194 -20.10 24.56 -8.20
C SER A 194 -19.47 23.18 -8.31
N GLN A 195 -20.11 22.20 -7.69
CA GLN A 195 -19.71 20.80 -7.81
C GLN A 195 -19.88 20.30 -9.25
N THR A 196 -18.96 19.45 -9.70
CA THR A 196 -19.09 18.71 -10.96
C THR A 196 -19.08 17.21 -10.71
N LEU A 197 -19.48 16.43 -11.72
CA LEU A 197 -19.43 14.96 -11.70
C LEU A 197 -20.18 14.31 -10.52
N GLY A 198 -21.24 14.93 -10.00
CA GLY A 198 -22.12 14.35 -8.99
C GLY A 198 -21.43 13.90 -7.69
N GLY A 199 -20.25 14.44 -7.40
CA GLY A 199 -19.42 14.05 -6.25
C GLY A 199 -18.65 12.74 -6.39
N VAL A 200 -18.73 12.06 -7.54
CA VAL A 200 -17.91 10.87 -7.82
C VAL A 200 -16.56 11.21 -8.44
N GLY A 201 -16.42 12.41 -9.00
CA GLY A 201 -15.13 13.02 -9.35
C GLY A 201 -14.36 13.48 -8.12
N ALA A 202 -14.16 12.56 -7.16
CA ALA A 202 -13.60 12.84 -5.85
C ALA A 202 -12.09 13.07 -5.91
N THR A 203 -11.62 13.89 -4.97
CA THR A 203 -10.19 14.07 -4.69
C THR A 203 -9.75 13.00 -3.72
N THR A 204 -8.61 12.34 -3.99
CA THR A 204 -8.12 11.21 -3.21
C THR A 204 -6.65 11.36 -2.85
N LEU A 205 -6.30 10.96 -1.64
CA LEU A 205 -4.93 10.77 -1.17
C LEU A 205 -4.80 9.32 -0.66
N THR A 206 -3.97 8.54 -1.33
CA THR A 206 -3.67 7.15 -0.95
C THR A 206 -2.22 7.05 -0.52
N ILE A 207 -1.97 6.41 0.62
CA ILE A 207 -0.63 6.12 1.13
C ILE A 207 -0.51 4.60 1.25
N THR A 208 0.42 4.03 0.49
CA THR A 208 0.72 2.60 0.50
C THR A 208 2.07 2.37 1.15
N GLU A 209 2.11 1.59 2.23
CA GLU A 209 3.37 1.12 2.83
C GLU A 209 3.80 -0.18 2.18
N ILE A 210 5.05 -0.21 1.73
CA ILE A 210 5.69 -1.36 1.07
C ILE A 210 6.89 -1.78 1.91
N SER A 211 6.96 -3.06 2.26
CA SER A 211 8.08 -3.60 3.04
C SER A 211 9.41 -3.39 2.31
N ALA A 212 10.43 -2.99 3.07
CA ALA A 212 11.80 -2.91 2.58
C ALA A 212 12.37 -4.27 2.15
#